data_AF-A0A2N2PID7-F1
#
_entry.id   AF-A0A2N2PID7-F1
#
_cell.length_a   1.000
_cell.length_b   1.000
_cell.length_c   1.000
_cell.angle_alpha   90.00
_cell.angle_beta   90.00
_cell.angle_gamma   90.00
#
_symmetry.space_group_name_H-M   'P 1'
#
loop_
_entity.id
_entity.type
_entity.pdbx_description
1 polymer ?
#
loop_
_entity_poly.entity_id
_entity_poly.type
_entity_poly.pdbx_seq_one_letter_code
_entity_poly.pdbx_strand_id
1 'polypeptide(L)'
;MKTDSGLQKNFSPSEQRKKETILQVYIPIGVAVILFLVMAVLAGLSATPGSSNVHHWSNIAFMLLAIPAFILLLIGLIIAVLLIVGQSKLLRWLPIQIRTVYVYFLKASLWIWQSSEKLTSPVISAKSKSAGYKSIFKKHNK
;
A
#
# COMPACT_ATOMS: atom_id res chain seq x y z
N MET A 1 -41.69 7.35 6.50
CA MET A 1 -40.98 7.78 5.27
C MET A 1 -39.97 8.84 5.68
N LYS A 2 -38.73 8.44 5.97
CA LYS A 2 -37.62 9.34 6.30
C LYS A 2 -36.38 8.74 5.66
N THR A 3 -36.00 9.31 4.53
CA THR A 3 -34.82 8.95 3.75
C THR A 3 -33.60 9.49 4.48
N ASP A 4 -32.94 8.65 5.28
CA ASP A 4 -31.57 8.88 5.69
C ASP A 4 -30.67 8.68 4.47
N SER A 5 -30.57 9.71 3.65
CA SER A 5 -29.52 9.90 2.66
C SER A 5 -28.20 10.09 3.41
N GLY A 6 -27.64 8.97 3.87
CA GLY A 6 -26.26 8.89 4.33
C GLY A 6 -25.36 9.37 3.20
N LEU A 7 -24.80 10.56 3.38
CA LEU A 7 -23.74 11.16 2.57
C LEU A 7 -22.61 10.14 2.39
N GLN A 8 -22.67 9.33 1.35
CA GLN A 8 -21.52 8.63 0.83
C GLN A 8 -20.57 9.68 0.27
N LYS A 9 -19.73 10.20 1.16
CA LYS A 9 -18.60 11.05 0.84
C LYS A 9 -17.64 10.19 0.02
N ASN A 10 -17.84 10.19 -1.29
CA ASN A 10 -17.00 9.54 -2.28
C ASN A 10 -15.61 10.18 -2.21
N PHE A 11 -14.77 9.68 -1.30
CA PHE A 11 -13.35 10.03 -1.28
C PHE A 11 -12.73 9.47 -2.56
N SER A 12 -12.23 10.36 -3.40
CA SER A 12 -11.44 9.99 -4.58
C SER A 12 -10.29 9.05 -4.16
N PRO A 13 -9.99 7.97 -4.91
CA PRO A 13 -8.91 7.03 -4.61
C PRO A 13 -7.52 7.67 -4.44
N SER A 14 -7.34 8.90 -4.93
CA SER A 14 -6.11 9.68 -4.79
C SER A 14 -5.96 10.35 -3.42
N GLU A 15 -7.06 10.67 -2.73
CA GLU A 15 -7.02 11.32 -1.41
C GLU A 15 -6.78 10.31 -0.28
N GLN A 16 -7.36 9.12 -0.39
CA GLN A 16 -7.13 8.04 0.57
C GLN A 16 -5.64 7.62 0.58
N ARG A 17 -5.01 7.54 -0.60
CA ARG A 17 -3.59 7.19 -0.75
C ARG A 17 -2.63 8.21 -0.13
N LYS A 18 -2.99 9.50 -0.15
CA LYS A 18 -2.22 10.56 0.51
C LYS A 18 -2.35 10.48 2.03
N LYS A 19 -3.56 10.22 2.55
CA LYS A 19 -3.82 10.07 3.99
C LYS A 19 -3.11 8.86 4.57
N GLU A 20 -3.10 7.73 3.87
CA GLU A 20 -2.35 6.53 4.30
C GLU A 20 -0.85 6.79 4.36
N THR A 21 -0.30 7.48 3.35
CA THR A 21 1.15 7.81 3.34
C THR A 21 1.49 8.74 4.50
N ILE A 22 0.66 9.73 4.81
CA ILE A 22 0.88 10.63 5.96
C ILE A 22 0.76 9.84 7.26
N LEU A 23 -0.29 9.03 7.44
CA LEU A 23 -0.50 8.28 8.66
C LEU A 23 0.65 7.30 8.94
N GLN A 24 1.15 6.62 7.92
CA GLN A 24 2.22 5.63 8.03
C GLN A 24 3.58 6.23 8.38
N VAL A 25 3.80 7.53 8.10
CA VAL A 25 5.06 8.22 8.41
C VAL A 25 4.98 8.95 9.75
N TYR A 26 3.88 9.64 10.01
CA TYR A 26 3.73 10.43 11.23
C TYR A 26 3.49 9.57 12.48
N ILE A 27 2.86 8.40 12.36
CA ILE A 27 2.70 7.46 13.50
C ILE A 27 4.04 6.99 14.05
N PRO A 28 4.96 6.37 13.28
CA PRO A 28 6.21 5.85 13.83
C PRO A 28 7.12 6.96 14.36
N ILE A 29 7.12 8.15 13.73
CA ILE A 29 7.83 9.32 14.25
C ILE A 29 7.24 9.77 15.59
N GLY A 30 5.92 9.89 15.69
CA GLY A 30 5.24 10.27 16.92
C GLY A 30 5.50 9.28 18.06
N VAL A 31 5.43 7.97 17.77
CA VAL A 31 5.75 6.93 18.73
C VAL A 31 7.21 7.02 19.19
N ALA A 32 8.16 7.22 18.27
CA ALA A 32 9.58 7.37 18.62
C ALA A 32 9.84 8.57 19.54
N VAL A 33 9.20 9.72 19.26
CA VAL A 33 9.33 10.93 20.09
C VAL A 33 8.77 10.70 21.50
N ILE A 34 7.59 10.06 21.60
CA ILE A 34 6.98 9.74 22.91
C ILE A 34 7.89 8.79 23.69
N LEU A 35 8.37 7.72 23.05
CA LEU A 35 9.22 6.71 23.68
C LEU A 35 10.54 7.34 24.17
N PHE A 36 11.11 8.24 23.37
CA PHE A 36 12.29 9.02 23.75
C PHE A 36 12.04 9.91 24.98
N LEU A 37 10.92 10.66 25.01
CA LEU A 37 10.54 11.49 26.17
C LEU A 37 10.40 10.65 27.43
N VAL A 38 9.76 9.49 27.34
CA VAL A 38 9.61 8.56 28.46
C VAL A 38 10.98 8.09 28.96
N MET A 39 11.89 7.69 28.07
CA MET A 39 13.24 7.26 28.46
C MET A 39 14.02 8.40 29.12
N ALA A 40 13.93 9.63 28.61
CA ALA A 40 14.61 10.79 29.20
C ALA A 40 14.10 11.09 30.62
N VAL A 41 12.78 11.01 30.84
CA VAL A 41 12.17 11.19 32.16
C VAL A 41 12.60 10.08 33.12
N LEU A 42 12.54 8.81 32.70
CA LEU A 42 12.98 7.68 33.52
C LEU A 42 14.47 7.77 33.89
N ALA A 43 15.31 8.17 32.94
CA ALA A 43 16.73 8.37 33.18
C ALA A 43 16.97 9.47 34.24
N GLY A 44 16.28 10.61 34.13
CA GLY A 44 16.36 11.69 35.11
C GLY A 44 15.91 11.28 36.51
N LEU A 45 14.83 10.49 36.61
CA LEU A 45 14.35 9.95 37.89
C LEU A 45 15.33 8.94 38.50
N SER A 46 16.00 8.13 37.66
CA SER A 46 16.99 7.14 38.13
C SER A 46 18.30 7.75 38.62
N ALA A 47 18.59 9.00 38.29
CA ALA A 47 19.84 9.68 38.64
C ALA A 47 19.88 10.28 40.07
N THR A 48 18.86 10.07 40.91
CA THR A 48 18.80 10.63 42.28
C THR A 48 18.77 9.50 43.33
N PRO A 49 19.83 9.31 44.17
CA PRO A 49 19.82 9.90 45.54
C PRO A 49 21.19 10.23 46.20
N GLY A 50 21.25 11.34 46.96
CA GLY A 50 22.19 11.62 48.09
C GLY A 50 23.64 12.10 47.83
N SER A 51 23.95 13.38 48.11
CA SER A 51 25.28 14.08 48.10
C SER A 51 25.66 14.95 46.87
N SER A 52 25.71 16.27 47.07
CA SER A 52 25.79 17.31 46.03
C SER A 52 27.00 17.23 45.08
N ASN A 53 28.14 16.71 45.55
CA ASN A 53 29.35 16.62 44.71
C ASN A 53 29.38 15.34 43.85
N VAL A 54 28.88 14.21 44.36
CA VAL A 54 28.81 12.95 43.59
C VAL A 54 27.76 13.05 42.48
N HIS A 55 26.68 13.80 42.71
CA HIS A 55 25.62 14.06 41.73
C HIS A 55 26.11 14.82 40.50
N HIS A 56 27.00 15.78 40.66
CA HIS A 56 27.52 16.54 39.52
C HIS A 56 28.31 15.65 38.56
N TRP A 57 29.19 14.80 39.08
CA TRP A 57 29.97 13.87 38.27
C TRP A 57 29.10 12.77 37.65
N SER A 58 28.08 12.30 38.36
CA SER A 58 27.10 11.33 37.84
C SER A 58 26.31 11.90 36.65
N ASN A 59 25.81 13.13 36.77
CA ASN A 59 25.09 13.80 35.69
C ASN A 59 25.98 14.06 34.46
N ILE A 60 27.25 14.46 34.68
CA ILE A 60 28.21 14.66 33.58
C ILE A 60 28.50 13.34 32.87
N ALA A 61 28.74 12.25 33.61
CA ALA A 61 28.97 10.93 33.03
C ALA A 61 27.73 10.43 32.26
N PHE A 62 26.53 10.65 32.79
CA PHE A 62 25.30 10.32 32.10
C PHE A 62 25.12 11.11 30.80
N MET A 63 25.36 12.43 30.81
CA MET A 63 25.34 13.26 29.59
C MET A 63 26.36 12.75 28.56
N LEU A 64 27.57 12.41 28.99
CA LEU A 64 28.63 11.93 28.12
C LEU A 64 28.25 10.59 27.44
N LEU A 65 27.57 9.70 28.16
CA LEU A 65 27.05 8.44 27.64
C LEU A 65 25.79 8.62 26.79
N ALA A 66 24.97 9.63 27.08
CA ALA A 66 23.76 9.91 26.32
C ALA A 66 24.08 10.45 24.92
N ILE A 67 25.11 11.29 24.76
CA ILE A 67 25.50 11.88 23.47
C ILE A 67 25.63 10.84 22.33
N PRO A 68 26.42 9.75 22.45
CA PRO A 68 26.52 8.75 21.39
C PRO A 68 25.19 8.02 21.13
N ALA A 69 24.37 7.79 22.17
CA ALA A 69 23.04 7.21 22.02
C ALA A 69 22.10 8.13 21.20
N PHE A 70 22.16 9.45 21.44
CA PHE A 70 21.42 10.44 20.65
C PHE A 70 21.85 10.45 19.18
N ILE A 71 23.16 10.36 18.90
CA ILE A 71 23.68 10.30 17.53
C ILE A 71 23.15 9.07 16.81
N LEU A 72 23.20 7.89 17.45
CA LEU A 72 22.65 6.66 16.87
C LEU A 72 21.16 6.75 16.62
N LEU A 73 20.40 7.35 17.54
CA LEU A 73 18.96 7.56 17.38
C LEU A 73 18.66 8.49 16.19
N LEU A 74 19.43 9.56 16.04
CA LEU A 74 19.29 10.51 14.93
C LEU A 74 19.60 9.84 13.58
N ILE A 75 20.66 9.03 13.52
CA ILE A 75 21.00 8.22 12.35
C ILE A 75 19.87 7.23 12.03
N GLY A 76 19.34 6.54 13.04
CA GLY A 76 18.21 5.62 12.88
C GLY A 76 16.98 6.32 12.31
N LEU A 77 16.68 7.53 12.78
CA LEU A 77 15.59 8.35 12.27
C LEU A 77 15.81 8.73 10.79
N ILE A 78 17.03 9.14 10.44
CA ILE A 78 17.39 9.46 9.05
C ILE A 78 17.20 8.24 8.15
N ILE A 79 17.68 7.07 8.57
CA ILE A 79 17.53 5.81 7.82
C ILE A 79 16.05 5.46 7.65
N ALA A 80 15.25 5.58 8.71
CA ALA A 80 13.82 5.31 8.64
C ALA A 80 13.11 6.23 7.63
N VAL A 81 13.39 7.54 7.66
CA VAL A 81 12.87 8.50 6.68
C VAL A 81 13.32 8.15 5.27
N LEU A 82 14.60 7.79 5.10
CA LEU A 82 15.17 7.42 3.80
C LEU A 82 14.50 6.17 3.22
N LEU A 83 14.24 5.15 4.07
CA LEU A 83 13.54 3.94 3.68
C LEU A 83 12.09 4.23 3.27
N ILE A 84 11.39 5.06 4.04
CA ILE A 84 10.01 5.47 3.73
C ILE A 84 9.96 6.19 2.37
N VAL A 85 10.84 7.18 2.17
CA VAL A 85 10.90 7.94 0.90
C VAL A 85 11.34 7.03 -0.25
N GLY A 86 12.31 6.15 0.00
CA GLY A 86 12.79 5.15 -0.95
C GLY A 86 11.68 4.20 -1.40
N GLN A 87 10.90 3.67 -0.47
CA GLN A 87 9.75 2.82 -0.78
C GLN A 87 8.67 3.58 -1.53
N SER A 88 8.34 4.82 -1.13
CA SER A 88 7.38 5.66 -1.86
C SER A 88 7.81 5.89 -3.31
N LYS A 89 9.11 6.11 -3.55
CA LYS A 89 9.67 6.26 -4.90
C LYS A 89 9.65 4.95 -5.68
N LEU A 90 9.95 3.82 -5.02
CA LEU A 90 9.93 2.48 -5.63
C LEU A 90 8.51 2.04 -6.02
N LEU A 91 7.52 2.26 -5.14
CA LEU A 91 6.11 1.98 -5.44
C LEU A 91 5.58 2.85 -6.58
N ARG A 92 6.10 4.07 -6.79
CA ARG A 92 5.77 4.89 -7.96
C ARG A 92 6.41 4.38 -9.25
N TRP A 93 7.54 3.68 -9.16
CA TRP A 93 8.21 3.08 -10.32
C TRP A 93 7.56 1.75 -10.76
N LEU A 94 7.05 0.97 -9.80
CA LEU A 94 6.34 -0.29 -10.03
C LEU A 94 5.19 -0.24 -11.08
N PRO A 95 4.26 0.73 -11.07
CA PRO A 95 3.14 0.75 -12.02
C PRO A 95 3.57 0.91 -13.48
N ILE A 96 4.75 1.48 -13.74
CA ILE A 96 5.29 1.59 -15.11
C ILE A 96 5.67 0.22 -15.66
N GLN A 97 6.32 -0.62 -14.85
CA GLN A 97 6.70 -1.96 -15.29
C GLN A 97 5.50 -2.91 -15.35
N ILE A 98 4.60 -2.81 -14.36
CA ILE A 98 3.37 -3.62 -14.32
C ILE A 98 2.47 -3.33 -15.53
N ARG A 99 2.36 -2.08 -15.96
CA ARG A 99 1.56 -1.70 -17.13
C ARG A 99 2.02 -2.42 -18.40
N THR A 100 3.33 -2.55 -18.59
CA THR A 100 3.90 -3.27 -19.74
C THR A 100 3.49 -4.75 -19.72
N VAL A 101 3.64 -5.43 -18.59
CA VAL A 101 3.24 -6.84 -18.43
C VAL A 101 1.74 -7.02 -18.64
N TYR A 102 0.93 -6.10 -18.11
CA TYR A 102 -0.53 -6.13 -18.28
C TYR A 102 -0.94 -6.02 -19.76
N VAL A 103 -0.25 -5.18 -20.54
CA VAL A 103 -0.50 -5.04 -21.99
C VAL A 103 -0.15 -6.33 -22.75
N TYR A 104 0.92 -7.03 -22.37
CA TYR A 104 1.26 -8.33 -22.96
C TYR A 104 0.20 -9.39 -22.65
N PHE A 105 -0.25 -9.47 -21.40
CA PHE A 105 -1.33 -10.38 -21.00
C PHE A 105 -2.63 -10.07 -21.73
N LEU A 106 -2.99 -8.78 -21.87
CA LEU A 106 -4.20 -8.37 -22.58
C LEU A 106 -4.14 -8.71 -24.08
N LYS A 107 -2.96 -8.58 -24.71
CA LYS A 107 -2.74 -9.02 -26.08
C LYS A 107 -2.90 -10.53 -26.23
N ALA A 108 -2.34 -11.31 -25.31
CA ALA A 108 -2.48 -12.77 -25.30
C ALA A 108 -3.94 -13.19 -25.13
N SER A 109 -4.68 -12.57 -24.20
CA SER A 109 -6.10 -12.88 -23.99
C SER A 109 -6.95 -12.53 -25.20
N LEU A 110 -6.69 -11.39 -25.86
CA LEU A 110 -7.39 -11.02 -27.09
C LEU A 110 -7.13 -12.01 -28.22
N TRP A 111 -5.90 -12.51 -28.34
CA TRP A 111 -5.54 -13.50 -29.36
C TRP A 111 -6.24 -14.84 -29.12
N ILE A 112 -6.35 -15.27 -27.86
CA ILE A 112 -7.12 -16.46 -27.45
C ILE A 112 -8.61 -16.29 -27.75
N TRP A 113 -9.15 -15.11 -27.47
CA TRP A 113 -10.56 -14.80 -27.72
C TRP A 113 -10.90 -14.84 -29.22
N GLN A 114 -10.08 -14.17 -30.03
CA GLN A 114 -10.22 -14.17 -31.50
C GLN A 114 -10.05 -15.58 -32.08
N SER A 115 -9.14 -16.38 -31.52
CA SER A 115 -8.95 -17.77 -31.94
C SER A 115 -10.17 -18.63 -31.57
N SER A 116 -10.75 -18.41 -30.39
CA SER A 116 -11.96 -19.10 -29.95
C SER A 116 -13.16 -18.73 -30.82
N GLU A 117 -13.37 -17.46 -31.15
CA GLU A 117 -14.44 -17.04 -32.06
C GLU A 117 -14.27 -17.62 -33.47
N LYS A 118 -13.03 -17.65 -33.99
CA LYS A 118 -12.73 -18.27 -35.29
C LYS A 118 -13.06 -19.75 -35.33
N LEU A 119 -12.86 -20.47 -34.23
CA LEU A 119 -13.19 -21.90 -34.13
C LEU A 119 -14.68 -22.15 -33.92
N THR A 120 -15.38 -21.26 -33.20
CA THR A 120 -16.80 -21.45 -32.85
C THR A 120 -17.74 -20.99 -33.98
N SER A 121 -17.36 -19.96 -34.75
CA SER A 121 -18.09 -19.45 -35.92
C SER A 121 -18.47 -20.51 -36.98
N PRO A 122 -17.56 -21.40 -37.44
CA PRO A 122 -17.90 -22.44 -38.42
C PRO A 122 -18.85 -23.50 -37.83
N VAL A 123 -18.72 -23.82 -36.55
CA VAL A 123 -19.57 -24.82 -35.87
C VAL A 123 -21.00 -24.29 -35.70
N ILE A 124 -21.14 -23.02 -35.29
CA ILE A 124 -22.45 -22.37 -35.13
C ILE A 124 -23.12 -22.16 -36.49
N SER A 125 -22.38 -21.73 -37.51
CA SER A 125 -22.94 -21.55 -38.86
C SER A 125 -23.35 -22.86 -39.53
N ALA A 126 -22.62 -23.96 -39.30
CA ALA A 126 -23.02 -25.30 -39.75
C ALA A 126 -24.30 -25.81 -39.05
N LYS A 127 -24.42 -25.62 -37.73
CA LYS A 127 -25.66 -25.94 -37.00
C LYS A 127 -26.84 -25.05 -37.40
N SER A 128 -26.61 -23.76 -37.62
CA SER A 128 -27.65 -22.83 -38.08
C SER A 128 -28.19 -23.20 -39.47
N LYS A 129 -27.32 -23.55 -40.43
CA LYS A 129 -27.74 -24.01 -41.76
C LYS A 129 -28.54 -25.31 -41.70
N SER A 130 -28.08 -26.30 -40.94
CA SER A 130 -28.80 -27.58 -40.79
C SER A 130 -30.15 -27.43 -40.07
N ALA A 131 -30.25 -26.52 -39.09
CA ALA A 131 -31.52 -26.18 -38.45
C ALA A 131 -32.50 -25.49 -39.41
N GLY A 132 -32.00 -24.60 -40.29
CA GLY A 132 -32.80 -23.95 -41.34
C GLY A 132 -33.42 -24.95 -42.32
N TYR A 133 -32.64 -25.90 -42.82
CA TYR A 133 -33.15 -26.95 -43.73
C TYR A 133 -34.18 -27.87 -43.06
N LYS A 134 -34.00 -28.22 -41.79
CA LYS A 134 -34.96 -29.05 -41.04
C LYS A 134 -36.29 -28.33 -40.77
N SER A 135 -36.28 -27.02 -40.57
CA SER A 135 -37.52 -26.27 -40.28
C SER A 135 -38.40 -26.10 -41.53
N ILE A 136 -37.78 -25.95 -42.71
CA ILE A 136 -38.49 -25.84 -43.99
C ILE A 136 -39.14 -27.19 -44.36
N PHE A 137 -38.44 -28.32 -44.15
CA PHE A 137 -39.01 -29.64 -44.42
C PHE A 137 -40.14 -30.04 -43.46
N LYS A 138 -40.11 -29.59 -42.20
CA LYS A 138 -41.18 -29.87 -41.23
C LYS A 138 -42.47 -29.08 -41.52
N LYS A 139 -42.38 -27.98 -42.28
CA LYS A 139 -43.53 -27.13 -42.64
C LYS A 139 -44.31 -27.66 -43.85
N HIS A 140 -43.72 -28.54 -44.67
CA HIS A 140 -44.36 -29.07 -45.88
C HIS A 140 -45.13 -30.38 -45.67
N ASN A 141 -45.08 -30.98 -44.47
CA ASN A 141 -45.73 -32.25 -44.15
C ASN A 141 -46.88 -32.11 -43.12
N LYS A 142 -47.50 -30.93 -43.07
CA LYS A 142 -48.74 -30.60 -42.35
C LYS A 142 -49.68 -29.93 -43.33
#